data_AF-A0A0F9S332-F1
#
_entry.id   AF-A0A0F9S332-F1
#
_cell.length_a   1.000
_cell.length_b   1.000
_cell.length_c   1.000
_cell.angle_alpha   90.00
_cell.angle_beta   90.00
_cell.angle_gamma   90.00
#
_symmetry.space_group_name_H-M   'P 1'
#
loop_
_entity.id
_entity.type
_entity.pdbx_description
1 polymer ?
#
loop_
_entity_poly.entity_id
_entity_poly.type
_entity_poly.pdbx_seq_one_letter_code
_entity_poly.pdbx_strand_id
1 'polypeptide(L)'
;MKPLKFKEQTTIVAKGQPQYGDLPAFIEEGGMGQVVFCMALGFWERIQVLITGRIWVSLCMFGKDVTPTFFTVYKDEIIAND
;
A
#
# COMPACT_ATOMS: atom_id res chain seq x y z
N MET A 1 -4.92 -4.90 -9.91
CA MET A 1 -4.86 -3.90 -8.83
C MET A 1 -3.77 -2.93 -9.23
N LYS A 2 -3.93 -1.63 -8.98
CA LYS A 2 -2.91 -0.62 -9.37
C LYS A 2 -2.63 0.34 -8.23
N PRO A 3 -1.38 0.80 -8.05
CA PRO A 3 -1.08 1.85 -7.11
C PRO A 3 -1.91 3.11 -7.39
N LEU A 4 -2.46 3.70 -6.34
CA LEU A 4 -3.30 4.90 -6.40
C LEU A 4 -2.59 6.06 -5.71
N LYS A 5 -2.56 7.22 -6.38
CA LYS A 5 -2.10 8.47 -5.76
C LYS A 5 -3.14 8.97 -4.75
N PHE A 6 -2.69 9.49 -3.63
CA PHE A 6 -3.53 10.04 -2.57
C PHE A 6 -2.94 11.37 -2.05
N LYS A 7 -3.75 12.16 -1.35
CA LYS A 7 -3.43 13.56 -1.00
C LYS A 7 -2.17 13.68 -0.13
N GLU A 8 -1.98 12.74 0.78
CA GLU A 8 -0.89 12.71 1.76
C GLU A 8 0.38 12.07 1.20
N GLN A 9 0.40 11.68 -0.08
CA GLN A 9 1.57 11.10 -0.71
C GLN A 9 2.76 12.06 -0.66
N THR A 10 3.86 11.63 -0.04
CA THR A 10 5.11 12.39 0.05
C THR A 10 6.16 11.95 -0.96
N THR A 11 6.11 10.69 -1.42
CA THR A 11 7.15 10.13 -2.29
C THR A 11 6.61 9.12 -3.32
N ILE A 12 7.49 8.67 -4.21
CA ILE A 12 7.25 7.56 -5.14
C ILE A 12 8.37 6.53 -4.92
N VAL A 13 8.01 5.40 -4.34
CA VAL A 13 8.90 4.26 -4.14
C VAL A 13 9.08 3.51 -5.46
N ALA A 14 10.25 2.92 -5.66
CA ALA A 14 10.62 2.15 -6.86
C ALA A 14 10.49 2.91 -8.20
N LYS A 15 10.57 4.25 -8.15
CA LYS A 15 10.45 5.12 -9.32
C LYS A 15 11.42 4.70 -10.43
N GLY A 16 10.89 4.38 -11.61
CA GLY A 16 11.69 4.00 -12.77
C GLY A 16 12.22 2.56 -12.77
N GLN A 17 11.73 1.68 -11.87
CA GLN A 17 12.01 0.24 -11.92
C GLN A 17 10.85 -0.49 -12.64
N PRO A 18 11.02 -0.92 -13.91
CA PRO A 18 9.93 -1.49 -14.71
C PRO A 18 9.28 -2.72 -14.09
N GLN A 19 10.07 -3.52 -13.36
CA GLN A 19 9.62 -4.77 -12.74
C GLN A 19 8.66 -4.57 -11.56
N TYR A 20 8.69 -3.41 -10.91
CA TYR A 20 7.84 -3.11 -9.73
C TYR A 20 6.81 -2.02 -10.02
N GLY A 21 7.10 -1.13 -10.98
CA GLY A 21 6.30 0.05 -11.26
C GLY A 21 6.43 1.12 -10.18
N ASP A 22 5.95 2.32 -10.50
CA ASP A 22 5.94 3.44 -9.57
C ASP A 22 4.92 3.18 -8.45
N LEU A 23 5.36 3.19 -7.19
CA LEU A 23 4.51 3.03 -6.02
C LEU A 23 4.38 4.36 -5.28
N PRO A 24 3.28 5.12 -5.47
CA PRO A 24 3.00 6.32 -4.71
C PRO A 24 2.81 5.96 -3.24
N ALA A 25 3.61 6.55 -2.37
CA ALA A 25 3.59 6.25 -0.94
C ALA A 25 3.72 7.52 -0.10
N PHE A 26 3.20 7.42 1.11
CA PHE A 26 3.51 8.31 2.22
C PHE A 26 4.54 7.58 3.09
N ILE A 27 5.62 8.28 3.43
CA ILE A 27 6.58 7.82 4.42
C ILE A 27 6.52 8.81 5.57
N GLU A 28 6.19 8.31 6.75
CA GLU A 28 6.23 9.09 7.98
C GLU A 28 7.69 9.39 8.34
N GLU A 29 8.01 10.67 8.50
CA GLU A 29 9.32 11.10 8.99
C GLU A 29 9.28 11.18 10.53
N GLY A 30 10.04 10.30 11.20
CA GLY A 30 9.97 10.12 12.65
C GLY A 30 9.06 8.95 13.05
N GLY A 31 9.01 8.63 14.35
CA GLY A 31 8.19 7.51 14.85
C GLY A 31 8.71 6.13 14.42
N MET A 32 7.81 5.28 13.92
CA MET A 32 8.14 3.91 13.44
C MET A 32 8.61 3.87 11.98
N GLY A 33 8.62 5.02 11.27
CA GLY A 33 8.97 5.06 9.85
C GLY A 33 7.94 4.36 8.95
N GLN A 34 6.66 4.54 9.25
CA GLN A 34 5.56 3.88 8.55
C GLN A 34 5.55 4.23 7.06
N VAL A 35 5.39 3.22 6.21
CA VAL A 35 5.19 3.39 4.76
C VAL A 35 3.75 3.04 4.42
N VAL A 36 2.98 4.02 3.96
CA VAL A 36 1.58 3.86 3.56
C VAL A 36 1.46 3.98 2.05
N PHE A 37 0.79 3.03 1.42
CA PHE A 37 0.44 3.09 0.01
C PHE A 37 -0.99 2.59 -0.18
N CYS A 38 -1.66 3.09 -1.22
CA CYS A 38 -3.03 2.71 -1.55
C CYS A 38 -3.07 1.95 -2.86
N MET A 39 -3.88 0.90 -2.92
CA MET A 39 -4.06 0.08 -4.10
C MET A 39 -5.52 0.09 -4.55
N ALA A 40 -5.76 0.53 -5.77
CA ALA A 40 -7.07 0.48 -6.38
C ALA A 40 -7.34 -0.90 -6.98
N LEU A 41 -8.42 -1.54 -6.54
CA LEU A 41 -8.96 -2.75 -7.17
C LEU A 41 -9.65 -2.40 -8.49
N GLY A 42 -9.34 -3.15 -9.54
CA GLY A 42 -10.10 -3.16 -10.78
C GLY A 42 -11.48 -3.80 -10.60
N PHE A 43 -12.37 -3.62 -11.57
CA PHE A 43 -13.76 -4.07 -11.48
C PHE A 43 -13.90 -5.57 -11.14
N TRP A 44 -13.23 -6.44 -11.91
CA TRP A 44 -13.28 -7.89 -11.67
C TRP A 44 -12.64 -8.31 -10.35
N GLU A 45 -11.62 -7.58 -9.89
CA GLU A 45 -10.95 -7.86 -8.62
C GLU A 45 -11.83 -7.49 -7.43
N ARG A 46 -12.63 -6.41 -7.54
CA ARG A 46 -13.65 -6.08 -6.54
C ARG A 46 -14.68 -7.19 -6.41
N ILE A 47 -15.12 -7.78 -7.52
CA ILE A 47 -16.05 -8.92 -7.52
C ILE A 47 -15.40 -10.13 -6.83
N GLN A 48 -14.13 -10.43 -7.15
CA GLN A 48 -13.41 -11.54 -6.51
C GLN A 48 -13.27 -11.33 -4.99
N VAL A 49 -12.95 -10.12 -4.54
CA VAL A 49 -12.86 -9.78 -3.12
C VAL A 49 -14.24 -9.84 -2.46
N LEU A 50 -15.30 -9.37 -3.13
CA LEU A 50 -16.66 -9.45 -2.62
C LEU A 50 -17.11 -10.89 -2.37
N ILE A 51 -16.78 -11.82 -3.27
CA ILE A 51 -17.17 -13.23 -3.17
C ILE A 51 -16.32 -13.98 -2.14
N THR A 52 -15.00 -13.73 -2.13
CA THR A 52 -14.07 -14.55 -1.33
C THR A 52 -13.72 -13.93 0.01
N GLY A 53 -13.89 -12.61 0.16
CA GLY A 53 -13.44 -11.83 1.31
C GLY A 53 -11.91 -11.80 1.48
N ARG A 54 -11.12 -12.12 0.45
CA ARG A 54 -9.68 -12.38 0.58
C ARG A 54 -8.86 -11.49 -0.34
N ILE A 55 -7.75 -10.99 0.21
CA ILE A 55 -6.66 -10.35 -0.54
C ILE A 55 -5.38 -11.10 -0.20
N TRP A 56 -4.61 -11.47 -1.23
CA TRP A 56 -3.33 -12.14 -1.08
C TRP A 56 -2.21 -11.14 -1.32
N VAL A 57 -1.21 -11.11 -0.44
CA VAL A 57 -0.07 -10.20 -0.52
C VAL A 57 1.22 -11.01 -0.42
N SER A 58 2.20 -10.69 -1.27
CA SER A 58 3.56 -11.21 -1.19
C SER A 58 4.51 -10.04 -1.02
N LEU A 59 5.27 -10.03 0.09
CA LEU A 59 6.24 -8.99 0.41
C LEU A 59 7.64 -9.56 0.25
N CYS A 60 8.46 -8.92 -0.59
CA CYS A 60 9.85 -9.30 -0.75
C CYS A 60 10.70 -8.60 0.32
N MET A 61 11.16 -9.38 1.29
CA MET A 61 11.89 -8.84 2.46
C MET A 61 13.41 -8.75 2.26
N PHE A 62 13.95 -9.27 1.15
CA PHE A 62 15.38 -9.25 0.82
C PHE A 62 16.32 -9.64 1.98
N GLY A 63 15.91 -10.63 2.78
CA GLY A 63 16.69 -11.11 3.93
C GLY A 63 16.58 -10.26 5.21
N LYS A 64 15.67 -9.28 5.25
CA LYS A 64 15.36 -8.49 6.46
C LYS A 64 14.13 -9.04 7.18
N ASP A 65 13.96 -8.64 8.44
CA ASP A 65 12.79 -8.99 9.25
C ASP A 65 11.50 -8.47 8.65
N VAL A 66 10.42 -9.26 8.80
CA VAL A 66 9.07 -8.92 8.32
C VAL A 66 8.62 -7.60 8.96
N THR A 67 8.30 -6.62 8.11
CA THR A 67 7.74 -5.35 8.57
C THR A 67 6.33 -5.60 9.10
N PRO A 68 5.97 -5.12 10.31
CA PRO A 68 4.58 -5.13 10.75
C PRO A 68 3.68 -4.50 9.69
N THR A 69 2.65 -5.22 9.27
CA THR A 69 1.74 -4.76 8.22
C THR A 69 0.32 -4.68 8.73
N PHE A 70 -0.32 -3.54 8.49
CA PHE A 70 -1.70 -3.28 8.83
C PHE A 70 -2.47 -2.95 7.54
N PHE A 71 -3.59 -3.63 7.33
CA PHE A 71 -4.42 -3.47 6.14
C PHE A 71 -5.83 -3.07 6.57
N THR A 72 -6.36 -2.04 5.92
CA THR A 72 -7.73 -1.56 6.13
C THR A 72 -8.32 -1.06 4.80
N VAL A 73 -9.64 -1.03 4.74
CA VAL A 73 -10.39 -0.37 3.65
C VAL A 73 -10.74 1.07 3.99
N TYR A 74 -10.52 1.51 5.23
CA TYR A 74 -10.81 2.85 5.72
C TYR A 74 -9.52 3.66 5.84
N LYS A 75 -9.43 4.75 5.08
CA LYS A 75 -8.23 5.60 5.05
C LYS A 75 -7.92 6.22 6.41
N ASP A 76 -8.93 6.63 7.16
CA ASP A 76 -8.74 7.34 8.43
C ASP A 76 -8.26 6.41 9.56
N GLU A 77 -8.31 5.08 9.36
CA GLU A 77 -7.71 4.11 10.28
C GLU A 77 -6.19 3.96 10.08
N ILE A 78 -5.63 4.40 8.94
CA ILE A 78 -4.20 4.22 8.61
C ILE A 78 -3.39 5.51 8.61
N ILE A 79 -4.02 6.65 8.37
CA ILE A 79 -3.43 7.99 8.53
C ILE A 79 -4.39 8.76 9.42
N ALA A 80 -3.97 9.05 10.66
CA ALA A 80 -4.72 9.93 11.54
C ALA A 80 -4.75 11.33 10.91
N ASN A 81 -5.95 11.84 10.63
CA ASN A 81 -6.13 13.26 10.33
C ASN A 81 -6.28 13.98 11.68
N ASP A 82 -5.33 14.84 12.03
CA ASP A 82 -5.50 15.82 13.11
C ASP A 82 -6.61 16.83 12.77
#